data_AF-A0A0N4Y758-F1
#
_entry.id   AF-A0A0N4Y758-F1
#
_cell.length_a   1.000
_cell.length_b   1.000
_cell.length_c   1.000
_cell.angle_alpha   90.00
_cell.angle_beta   90.00
_cell.angle_gamma   90.00
#
_symmetry.space_group_name_H-M   'P 1'
#
loop_
_entity.id
_entity.type
_entity.pdbx_description
1 polymer ?
#
loop_
_entity_poly.entity_id
_entity_poly.type
_entity_poly.pdbx_seq_one_letter_code
_entity_poly.pdbx_strand_id
1 'polypeptide(L)'
;MQQNDQDAMVIVARHGKPDMFLTMTCNPQWSEISENLRPGQSPENRPDLTTKDFNLKLGQLCQDLFKRHILGTALPQNLHQHSSTL
;
A
#
# COMPACT_ATOMS: atom_id res chain seq x y z
N MET A 1 6.05 4.09 -17.83
CA MET A 1 4.81 4.74 -17.35
C MET A 1 3.61 4.24 -18.15
N GLN A 2 3.62 4.37 -19.47
CA GLN A 2 2.53 3.92 -20.36
C GLN A 2 2.01 2.49 -20.13
N GLN A 3 2.91 1.51 -19.89
CA GLN A 3 2.50 0.13 -19.62
C GLN A 3 1.72 -0.01 -18.30
N ASN A 4 2.21 0.61 -17.22
CA ASN A 4 1.55 0.56 -15.91
C ASN A 4 0.17 1.21 -15.96
N ASP A 5 0.03 2.28 -16.74
CA ASP A 5 -1.25 2.96 -16.94
C ASP A 5 -2.23 2.07 -17.72
N GLN A 6 -1.75 1.38 -18.76
CA GLN A 6 -2.56 0.41 -19.51
C GLN A 6 -2.98 -0.77 -18.63
N ASP A 7 -2.07 -1.32 -17.82
CA ASP A 7 -2.37 -2.42 -16.90
C ASP A 7 -3.41 -1.99 -15.85
N ALA A 8 -3.29 -0.79 -15.30
CA ALA A 8 -4.29 -0.21 -14.39
C ALA A 8 -5.66 -0.05 -15.07
N MET A 9 -5.68 0.43 -16.31
CA MET A 9 -6.93 0.57 -17.09
C MET A 9 -7.58 -0.78 -17.37
N VAL A 10 -6.81 -1.83 -17.64
CA VAL A 10 -7.34 -3.20 -17.81
C VAL A 10 -7.96 -3.71 -16.51
N ILE A 11 -7.34 -3.46 -15.35
CA ILE A 11 -7.89 -3.84 -14.04
C ILE A 11 -9.22 -3.10 -13.79
N VAL A 12 -9.28 -1.80 -14.05
CA VAL A 12 -10.50 -0.99 -13.89
C VAL A 12 -11.60 -1.44 -14.85
N ALA A 13 -11.27 -1.74 -16.10
CA ALA A 13 -12.24 -2.24 -17.06
C ALA A 13 -12.83 -3.60 -16.63
N ARG A 14 -12.03 -4.46 -15.99
CA ARG A 14 -12.46 -5.78 -15.53
C ARG A 14 -13.24 -5.75 -14.21
N HIS A 15 -12.83 -4.92 -13.26
CA HIS A 15 -13.32 -4.95 -11.88
C HIS A 15 -14.10 -3.70 -11.46
N GLY A 16 -14.25 -2.72 -12.35
CA GLY A 16 -14.84 -1.43 -12.04
C GLY A 16 -13.84 -0.46 -11.42
N LYS A 17 -14.30 0.77 -11.18
CA LYS A 17 -13.48 1.79 -10.52
C LYS A 17 -13.26 1.39 -9.06
N PRO A 18 -12.02 1.42 -8.55
CA PRO A 18 -11.79 1.21 -7.13
C PRO A 18 -12.42 2.32 -6.28
N ASP A 19 -12.89 1.93 -5.10
CA ASP A 19 -13.43 2.84 -4.10
C ASP A 19 -12.32 3.61 -3.36
N MET A 20 -11.16 2.98 -3.17
CA MET A 20 -10.03 3.52 -2.44
C MET A 20 -8.69 3.23 -3.14
N PHE A 21 -7.78 4.19 -3.07
CA PHE A 21 -6.36 4.01 -3.40
C PHE A 21 -5.53 4.36 -2.17
N LEU A 22 -4.57 3.49 -1.83
CA LEU A 22 -3.68 3.70 -0.69
C LEU A 22 -2.23 3.72 -1.18
N THR A 23 -1.48 4.73 -0.76
CA THR A 23 -0.04 4.84 -1.02
C THR A 23 0.69 4.80 0.31
N MET A 24 1.70 3.95 0.41
CA MET A 24 2.61 3.90 1.55
C MET A 24 4.02 4.29 1.08
N THR A 25 4.64 5.23 1.77
CA THR A 25 5.98 5.72 1.44
C THR A 25 6.88 5.51 2.64
N CYS A 26 8.11 5.02 2.40
CA CYS A 26 9.11 4.93 3.47
C CYS A 26 9.51 6.34 3.91
N ASN A 27 9.53 6.60 5.22
CA ASN A 27 10.09 7.83 5.76
C ASN A 27 11.51 7.56 6.28
N PRO A 28 12.57 8.11 5.64
CA PRO A 28 13.94 7.92 6.10
C PRO A 28 14.25 8.44 7.51
N GLN A 29 13.38 9.29 8.07
CA GLN A 29 13.53 9.88 9.40
C GLN A 29 12.93 9.03 10.53
N TRP A 30 12.40 7.84 10.23
CA TRP A 30 11.95 6.92 11.27
C TRP A 30 13.09 6.56 12.22
N SER A 31 12.76 6.50 13.51
CA SER A 31 13.77 6.29 14.57
C SER A 31 14.47 4.96 14.37
N GLU A 32 13.73 3.92 13.96
CA GLU A 32 14.25 2.59 13.66
C GLU A 32 15.36 2.61 12.60
N ILE A 33 15.26 3.49 11.61
CA ILE A 33 16.30 3.68 10.59
C ILE A 33 17.46 4.46 11.21
N SER A 34 17.18 5.62 11.80
CA SER A 34 18.21 6.55 12.29
C SER A 34 19.08 5.97 13.41
N GLU A 35 18.49 5.16 14.30
CA GLU A 35 19.18 4.52 15.42
C GLU A 35 20.12 3.39 14.96
N ASN A 36 19.87 2.83 13.78
CA ASN A 36 20.67 1.76 13.18
C ASN A 36 21.70 2.27 12.14
N LEU A 37 21.76 3.60 11.93
CA LEU A 37 22.80 4.22 11.12
C LEU A 37 24.12 4.30 11.90
N ARG A 38 25.21 4.04 11.20
CA ARG A 38 26.55 4.33 11.72
C ARG A 38 26.85 5.82 11.58
N PRO A 39 27.76 6.39 12.40
CA PRO A 39 28.18 7.78 12.26
C PRO A 39 28.59 8.09 10.81
N GLY A 40 28.05 9.17 10.24
CA GLY A 40 28.32 9.60 8.86
C GLY A 40 27.53 8.86 7.77
N GLN A 41 26.70 7.87 8.10
CA GLN A 41 25.78 7.27 7.13
C GLN A 41 24.51 8.10 6.98
N SER A 42 24.00 8.17 5.75
CA SER A 42 22.64 8.63 5.47
C SER A 42 21.71 7.42 5.23
N PRO A 43 20.41 7.54 5.53
CA PRO A 43 19.42 6.51 5.19
C PRO A 43 19.44 6.07 3.73
N GLU A 44 19.66 7.03 2.81
CA GLU A 44 19.72 6.81 1.37
C GLU A 44 20.80 5.81 0.96
N ASN A 45 21.90 5.77 1.73
CA ASN A 45 23.03 4.86 1.52
C ASN A 45 22.85 3.50 2.22
N ARG A 46 21.72 3.29 2.93
CA ARG A 46 21.41 2.06 3.66
C ARG A 46 20.03 1.51 3.25
N PRO A 47 19.87 1.11 1.96
CA PRO A 47 18.60 0.59 1.47
C PRO A 47 18.15 -0.68 2.21
N ASP A 48 19.09 -1.42 2.82
CA ASP A 48 18.79 -2.56 3.67
C ASP A 48 17.97 -2.18 4.91
N LEU A 49 18.27 -1.04 5.54
CA LEU A 49 17.51 -0.52 6.68
C LEU A 49 16.15 0.01 6.26
N THR A 50 16.12 0.87 5.24
CA THR A 50 14.87 1.48 4.77
C THR A 50 13.89 0.43 4.24
N THR A 51 14.38 -0.57 3.49
CA THR A 51 13.57 -1.67 2.96
C THR A 51 13.06 -2.57 4.08
N LYS A 52 13.88 -2.86 5.09
CA LYS A 52 13.47 -3.68 6.23
C LYS A 52 12.33 -3.03 7.01
N ASP A 53 12.47 -1.76 7.37
CA ASP A 53 11.44 -1.04 8.13
C ASP A 53 10.18 -0.80 7.30
N PHE A 54 10.33 -0.50 6.02
CA PHE A 54 9.18 -0.43 5.09
C PHE A 54 8.41 -1.76 5.06
N ASN A 55 9.11 -2.90 4.92
CA ASN A 55 8.46 -4.21 4.89
C ASN A 55 7.76 -4.58 6.20
N LEU A 56 8.35 -4.23 7.35
CA LEU A 56 7.72 -4.44 8.66
C LEU A 56 6.43 -3.65 8.77
N LYS A 57 6.45 -2.36 8.40
CA LYS A 57 5.27 -1.49 8.43
C LYS A 57 4.23 -1.90 7.37
N LEU A 58 4.66 -2.37 6.20
CA LEU A 58 3.77 -2.93 5.17
C LEU A 58 3.05 -4.17 5.72
N GLY A 59 3.77 -5.05 6.40
CA GLY A 59 3.19 -6.23 7.04
C GLY A 59 2.14 -5.87 8.08
N GLN A 60 2.41 -4.86 8.92
CA GLN A 60 1.45 -4.33 9.89
C GLN A 60 0.21 -3.76 9.21
N LEU A 61 0.39 -2.93 8.18
CA LEU A 61 -0.71 -2.37 7.40
C LEU A 61 -1.57 -3.48 6.77
N CYS A 62 -0.96 -4.51 6.19
CA CYS A 62 -1.68 -5.67 5.65
C CYS A 62 -2.48 -6.42 6.73
N GLN A 63 -1.94 -6.54 7.95
CA GLN A 63 -2.69 -7.12 9.07
C GLN A 63 -3.89 -6.24 9.44
N ASP A 64 -3.69 -4.93 9.54
CA ASP A 64 -4.76 -3.99 9.86
C ASP A 64 -5.87 -4.02 8.81
N LEU A 65 -5.51 -4.01 7.53
CA LEU A 65 -6.46 -4.02 6.42
C LEU A 65 -7.19 -5.37 6.28
N PHE A 66 -6.47 -6.49 6.28
CA PHE A 66 -7.04 -7.78 5.87
C PHE A 66 -7.39 -8.72 7.03
N LYS A 67 -6.86 -8.48 8.23
CA LYS A 67 -7.16 -9.30 9.42
C LYS A 67 -8.00 -8.55 10.43
N ARG A 68 -7.69 -7.26 10.65
CA ARG A 68 -8.46 -6.43 11.59
C ARG A 68 -9.60 -5.66 10.92
N HIS A 69 -9.63 -5.64 9.58
CA HIS A 69 -10.68 -4.99 8.79
C HIS A 69 -10.89 -3.53 9.20
N ILE A 70 -9.82 -2.76 9.41
CA ILE A 70 -9.91 -1.37 9.88
C ILE A 70 -10.66 -0.44 8.90
N LEU A 71 -10.74 -0.83 7.62
CA LEU A 71 -11.51 -0.14 6.57
C LEU A 71 -12.83 -0.85 6.26
N GLY A 72 -13.25 -1.79 7.11
CA GLY A 72 -14.37 -2.69 6.84
C GLY A 72 -13.98 -3.91 6.00
N THR A 73 -14.98 -4.73 5.69
CA THR A 73 -14.81 -5.96 4.90
C THR A 73 -15.10 -5.66 3.44
N ALA A 74 -14.26 -6.18 2.54
CA ALA A 74 -14.52 -6.08 1.10
C ALA A 74 -15.85 -6.77 0.76
N LEU A 75 -16.74 -6.02 0.11
CA LEU A 75 -17.99 -6.58 -0.39
C LEU A 75 -17.72 -7.34 -1.69
N PRO A 76 -18.36 -8.50 -1.91
CA PRO A 76 -18.27 -9.18 -3.19
C PRO A 76 -18.82 -8.28 -4.31
N GLN A 77 -18.09 -8.22 -5.43
CA GLN A 77 -18.36 -7.32 -6.57
C GLN A 77 -19.79 -7.45 -7.12
N ASN A 78 -20.42 -8.62 -6.96
CA ASN A 78 -21.78 -8.90 -7.41
C ASN A 78 -22.86 -8.09 -6.64
N LEU A 79 -22.55 -7.60 -5.43
CA LEU A 79 -23.50 -6.79 -4.64
C LEU A 79 -23.59 -5.33 -5.14
N HIS A 80 -22.60 -4.85 -5.87
CA HIS A 80 -22.60 -3.47 -6.41
C HIS A 80 -23.49 -3.32 -7.66
N GLN A 81 -23.88 -4.42 -8.32
CA GLN A 81 -24.70 -4.36 -9.54
C GLN A 81 -26.20 -4.10 -9.30
N HIS A 82 -26.68 -4.23 -8.05
CA HIS A 82 -28.10 -4.10 -7.74
C HIS A 82 -28.54 -2.72 -7.26
N SER A 83 -27.63 -1.74 -7.12
CA SER A 83 -27.99 -0.39 -6.63
C SER A 83 -28.12 0.68 -7.72
N SER A 84 -27.95 0.34 -9.00
CA SER A 84 -28.00 1.31 -10.12
C SER A 84 -29.22 1.16 -11.02
N THR A 85 -30.36 0.71 -10.49
CA THR A 85 -31.64 0.75 -11.21
C THR A 85 -32.71 1.44 -10.37
N LEU A 86 -32.56 2.76 -10.21
CA LEU A 86 -33.64 3.73 -10.00
C LEU A 86 -33.25 5.03 -10.70
#